data_AF-A0A368F3K0-F1
#
_entry.id   AF-A0A368F3K0-F1
#
_cell.length_a   1.000
_cell.length_b   1.000
_cell.length_c   1.000
_cell.angle_alpha   90.00
_cell.angle_beta   90.00
_cell.angle_gamma   90.00
#
_symmetry.space_group_name_H-M   'P 1'
#
loop_
_entity.id
_entity.type
_entity.pdbx_description
1 polymer ?
#
loop_
_entity_poly.entity_id
_entity_poly.type
_entity_poly.pdbx_seq_one_letter_code
_entity_poly.pdbx_strand_id
1 'polypeptide(L)'
;MAPAGQGLTWSDVLCCVVCNQLFDLHRAPVNLTCGHVVCTRCVPQLYDNSCPEDQCEATYPVSSYPINAALLSIVTDDIDEYLPMWNVGDVSKDVLSSIENALVSMAQYLHRAESERGGTVFSEILSRTMQRKLVSLLCFQIVEEEGRSRALKTSRAIAERIMTELLLSQQNSGSLSTHLWTAVRARGCQFLGPAMQEDVLKLILLALDKGALIARKTLVMYVVQMLSEDYPQVSKTCVGHVVQLLYRASCFNVLKRDGESSLMQLKDEFRSYESLRREHDAQIVQMAVECGLRISPDQWSALLYGDQAHRPHMQSIIDRLQTPHSYVQGIDELAAVASGSDPNSYACDLAQMAQLLRVFDTLPAHH
;
A
#
# COMPACT_ATOMS: atom_id res chain seq x y z
N MET A 1 -13.61 -21.79 -1.74
CA MET A 1 -12.58 -21.69 -2.80
C MET A 1 -11.84 -20.40 -2.57
N ALA A 2 -10.59 -20.47 -2.11
CA ALA A 2 -9.75 -19.30 -1.99
C ALA A 2 -9.41 -18.78 -3.40
N PRO A 3 -9.34 -17.46 -3.62
CA PRO A 3 -8.98 -16.92 -4.93
C PRO A 3 -7.56 -17.37 -5.30
N ALA A 4 -7.34 -17.65 -6.59
CA ALA A 4 -6.01 -17.86 -7.15
C ALA A 4 -5.12 -16.65 -6.80
N GLY A 5 -4.02 -16.88 -6.06
CA GLY A 5 -3.11 -15.82 -5.62
C GLY A 5 -2.89 -15.70 -4.11
N GLN A 6 -3.49 -16.55 -3.27
CA GLN A 6 -2.99 -16.71 -1.89
C GLN A 6 -1.78 -17.64 -1.88
N GLY A 7 -0.65 -17.15 -2.39
CA GLY A 7 0.65 -17.83 -2.28
C GLY A 7 1.07 -17.99 -0.82
N LEU A 8 1.83 -19.05 -0.55
CA LEU A 8 2.58 -19.40 0.68
C LEU A 8 2.04 -18.83 1.99
N THR A 9 1.73 -19.73 2.93
CA THR A 9 1.70 -19.37 4.34
C THR A 9 3.08 -18.83 4.73
N TRP A 10 3.17 -17.51 4.94
CA TRP A 10 4.39 -16.80 5.40
C TRP A 10 5.07 -17.49 6.59
N SER A 11 4.30 -18.21 7.40
CA SER A 11 4.77 -18.99 8.54
C SER A 11 5.75 -20.11 8.18
N ASP A 12 5.77 -20.59 6.94
CA ASP A 12 6.50 -21.81 6.57
C ASP A 12 7.24 -21.67 5.23
N VAL A 13 7.68 -20.45 4.88
CA VAL A 13 8.34 -20.18 3.60
C VAL A 13 9.65 -20.97 3.39
N LEU A 14 10.33 -21.36 4.46
CA LEU A 14 11.54 -22.18 4.41
C LEU A 14 11.25 -23.69 4.46
N CYS A 15 9.99 -24.10 4.28
CA CYS A 15 9.56 -25.49 4.30
C CYS A 15 9.00 -25.91 2.94
N CYS A 16 9.24 -27.17 2.57
CA CYS A 16 8.60 -27.77 1.40
C CYS A 16 7.10 -27.95 1.63
N VAL A 17 6.26 -27.46 0.71
CA VAL A 17 4.79 -27.59 0.80
C VAL A 17 4.30 -29.04 0.74
N VAL A 18 5.10 -29.99 0.25
CA VAL A 18 4.72 -31.41 0.17
C VAL A 18 5.05 -32.18 1.43
N CYS A 19 6.31 -32.13 1.87
CA CYS A 19 6.78 -32.94 3.01
C CYS A 19 6.85 -32.18 4.33
N ASN A 20 6.55 -30.87 4.33
CA ASN A 20 6.61 -29.98 5.48
C ASN A 20 7.97 -29.99 6.22
N GLN A 21 9.04 -30.38 5.51
CA GLN A 21 10.40 -30.36 6.05
C GLN A 21 11.10 -29.07 5.66
N LEU A 22 11.96 -28.58 6.56
CA LEU A 22 12.86 -27.47 6.30
C LEU A 22 13.76 -27.79 5.10
N PHE A 23 14.02 -26.78 4.28
CA PHE A 23 15.01 -26.90 3.21
C PHE A 23 16.42 -27.07 3.77
N ASP A 24 17.24 -27.82 3.04
CA ASP A 24 18.66 -28.04 3.31
C ASP A 24 19.35 -28.41 1.99
N LEU A 25 20.66 -28.68 2.00
CA LEU A 25 21.42 -29.07 0.81
C LEU A 25 20.87 -30.35 0.13
N HIS A 26 20.22 -31.24 0.87
CA HIS A 26 19.63 -32.48 0.33
C HIS A 26 18.15 -32.35 -0.04
N ARG A 27 17.48 -31.32 0.46
CA ARG A 27 16.10 -30.91 0.21
C ARG A 27 16.10 -29.48 -0.31
N ALA A 28 16.92 -29.23 -1.33
CA ALA A 28 17.08 -27.90 -1.87
C ALA A 28 15.74 -27.36 -2.42
N PRO A 29 15.43 -26.06 -2.22
CA PRO A 29 14.16 -25.47 -2.60
C PRO A 29 14.05 -25.28 -4.12
N VAL A 30 12.86 -25.48 -4.67
CA VAL A 30 12.51 -25.28 -6.09
C VAL A 30 11.18 -24.52 -6.14
N ASN A 31 11.18 -23.34 -6.75
CA ASN A 31 9.98 -22.52 -6.91
C ASN A 31 9.07 -23.11 -7.97
N LEU A 32 7.77 -23.18 -7.68
CA LEU A 32 6.73 -23.49 -8.65
C LEU A 32 6.19 -22.22 -9.31
N THR A 33 5.42 -22.41 -10.37
CA THR A 33 4.80 -21.31 -11.14
C THR A 33 3.85 -20.46 -10.29
N CYS A 34 3.09 -21.03 -9.38
CA CYS A 34 2.22 -20.27 -8.47
C CYS A 34 2.97 -19.52 -7.36
N GLY A 35 4.26 -19.79 -7.18
CA GLY A 35 5.10 -19.22 -6.12
C GLY A 35 5.32 -20.16 -4.95
N HIS A 36 4.55 -21.25 -4.79
CA HIS A 36 4.83 -22.29 -3.80
C HIS A 36 6.21 -22.92 -4.00
N VAL A 37 6.85 -23.37 -2.92
CA VAL A 37 8.21 -23.93 -2.97
C VAL A 37 8.21 -25.39 -2.54
N VAL A 38 8.77 -26.25 -3.38
CA VAL A 38 8.92 -27.70 -3.13
C VAL A 38 10.40 -28.04 -3.00
N CYS A 39 10.74 -29.14 -2.33
CA CYS A 39 12.14 -29.60 -2.31
C CYS A 39 12.44 -30.53 -3.47
N THR A 40 13.71 -30.60 -3.89
CA THR A 40 14.20 -31.48 -4.96
C THR A 40 13.79 -32.95 -4.80
N ARG A 41 13.66 -33.45 -3.56
CA ARG A 41 13.19 -34.83 -3.28
C ARG A 41 11.69 -35.05 -3.55
N CYS A 42 10.89 -34.00 -3.46
CA CYS A 42 9.45 -34.07 -3.69
C CYS A 42 9.07 -33.72 -5.13
N VAL A 43 9.95 -33.11 -5.91
CA VAL A 43 9.70 -32.81 -7.34
C VAL A 43 9.24 -34.04 -8.14
N PRO A 44 9.87 -35.24 -8.01
CA PRO A 44 9.42 -36.43 -8.75
C PRO A 44 8.04 -36.96 -8.32
N GLN A 45 7.49 -36.47 -7.21
CA GLN A 45 6.19 -36.89 -6.66
C GLN A 45 5.05 -35.98 -7.14
N LEU A 46 5.36 -34.91 -7.88
CA LEU A 46 4.36 -34.01 -8.42
C LEU A 46 3.62 -34.68 -9.59
N TYR A 47 2.31 -34.76 -9.46
CA TYR A 47 1.43 -35.25 -10.52
C TYR A 47 1.29 -34.18 -11.61
N ASP A 48 1.44 -34.57 -12.88
CA ASP A 48 1.31 -33.70 -14.06
C ASP A 48 2.12 -32.39 -14.03
N ASN A 49 3.22 -32.34 -13.27
CA ASN A 49 4.02 -31.12 -13.04
C ASN A 49 3.23 -29.94 -12.43
N SER A 50 2.09 -30.22 -11.78
CA SER A 50 1.24 -29.21 -11.17
C SER A 50 1.54 -29.01 -9.70
N CYS A 51 1.24 -27.82 -9.18
CA CYS A 51 1.31 -27.55 -7.76
C CYS A 51 0.25 -28.37 -6.99
N PRO A 52 0.59 -29.03 -5.87
CA PRO A 52 -0.38 -29.81 -5.11
C PRO A 52 -1.38 -28.95 -4.32
N GLU A 53 -1.05 -27.68 -4.05
CA GLU A 53 -1.90 -26.77 -3.25
C GLU A 53 -2.99 -26.10 -4.10
N ASP A 54 -2.64 -25.61 -5.29
CA ASP A 54 -3.53 -24.81 -6.13
C ASP A 54 -3.67 -25.33 -7.56
N GLN A 55 -3.06 -26.47 -7.88
CA GLN A 55 -3.13 -27.14 -9.19
C GLN A 55 -2.64 -26.27 -10.36
N CYS A 56 -1.85 -25.23 -10.07
CA CYS A 56 -1.24 -24.42 -11.12
C CYS A 56 -0.27 -25.28 -11.95
N GLU A 57 -0.48 -25.29 -13.26
CA GLU A 57 0.33 -26.04 -14.22
C GLU A 57 1.61 -25.27 -14.57
N ALA A 58 2.66 -26.02 -14.84
CA ALA A 58 3.95 -25.52 -15.27
C ALA A 58 4.10 -25.56 -16.79
N THR A 59 4.70 -24.53 -17.39
CA THR A 59 5.00 -24.53 -18.83
C THR A 59 6.13 -25.50 -19.15
N TYR A 60 7.13 -25.57 -18.25
CA TYR A 60 8.26 -26.49 -18.34
C TYR A 60 8.19 -27.56 -17.25
N PRO A 61 8.82 -28.74 -17.45
CA PRO A 61 8.88 -29.76 -16.40
C PRO A 61 9.50 -29.20 -15.11
N VAL A 62 8.87 -29.40 -13.95
CA VAL A 62 9.37 -28.86 -12.67
C VAL A 62 10.76 -29.41 -12.35
N SER A 63 11.09 -30.62 -12.81
CA SER A 63 12.42 -31.21 -12.69
C SER A 63 13.53 -30.44 -13.40
N SER A 64 13.18 -29.52 -14.30
CA SER A 64 14.14 -28.66 -15.01
C SER A 64 14.33 -27.29 -14.36
N TYR A 65 13.51 -26.94 -13.38
CA TYR A 65 13.64 -25.68 -12.66
C TYR A 65 14.90 -25.64 -11.80
N PRO A 66 15.51 -24.45 -11.63
CA PRO A 66 16.67 -24.29 -10.77
C PRO A 66 16.33 -24.54 -9.31
N ILE A 67 17.40 -24.74 -8.54
CA ILE A 67 17.34 -24.58 -7.09
C ILE A 67 17.28 -23.09 -6.75
N ASN A 68 16.40 -22.73 -5.82
CA ASN A 68 16.31 -21.38 -5.27
C ASN A 68 17.44 -21.14 -4.27
N ALA A 69 18.61 -20.77 -4.79
CA ALA A 69 19.79 -20.48 -3.98
C ALA A 69 19.55 -19.35 -2.96
N ALA A 70 18.68 -18.38 -3.25
CA ALA A 70 18.38 -17.27 -2.35
C ALA A 70 17.56 -17.68 -1.12
N LEU A 71 16.63 -18.64 -1.23
CA LEU A 71 15.99 -19.20 -0.04
C LEU A 71 16.93 -20.13 0.72
N LEU A 72 17.75 -20.89 -0.01
CA LEU A 72 18.74 -21.78 0.60
C LEU A 72 19.78 -21.01 1.40
N SER A 73 20.20 -19.82 0.92
CA SER A 73 21.17 -18.93 1.58
C SER A 73 20.69 -18.38 2.92
N ILE A 74 19.38 -18.44 3.20
CA ILE A 74 18.83 -18.06 4.51
C ILE A 74 19.02 -19.20 5.53
N VAL A 75 19.18 -20.44 5.05
CA VAL A 75 19.27 -21.64 5.89
C VAL A 75 20.71 -22.12 6.05
N THR A 76 21.56 -21.92 5.04
CA THR A 76 22.95 -22.39 5.02
C THR A 76 23.85 -21.45 4.22
N ASP A 77 25.11 -21.33 4.63
CA ASP A 77 26.13 -20.53 3.95
C ASP A 77 26.74 -21.26 2.72
N ASP A 78 26.59 -22.58 2.63
CA ASP A 78 27.25 -23.42 1.62
C ASP A 78 26.40 -23.54 0.34
N ILE A 79 26.21 -22.44 -0.38
CA ILE A 79 25.35 -22.39 -1.57
C ILE A 79 26.11 -22.37 -2.92
N ASP A 80 27.44 -22.31 -2.90
CA ASP A 80 28.27 -22.07 -4.10
C ASP A 80 28.04 -23.10 -5.22
N GLU A 81 27.76 -24.36 -4.87
CA GLU A 81 27.46 -25.43 -5.85
C GLU A 81 26.13 -25.19 -6.59
N TYR A 82 25.25 -24.37 -6.02
CA TYR A 82 23.89 -24.13 -6.53
C TYR A 82 23.77 -22.85 -7.36
N LEU A 83 24.84 -22.03 -7.41
CA LEU A 83 24.92 -20.78 -8.17
C LEU A 83 25.82 -20.93 -9.41
N PRO A 84 25.42 -20.42 -10.59
CA PRO A 84 24.14 -20.58 -11.26
C PRO A 84 24.07 -21.90 -12.04
N MET A 85 23.00 -22.67 -11.83
CA MET A 85 22.86 -24.04 -12.36
C MET A 85 21.81 -24.20 -13.47
N TRP A 86 21.00 -23.18 -13.78
CA TRP A 86 20.02 -23.23 -14.88
C TRP A 86 20.54 -22.78 -16.25
N ASN A 87 19.91 -23.34 -17.28
CA ASN A 87 20.06 -22.95 -18.68
C ASN A 87 18.68 -22.61 -19.24
N VAL A 88 18.47 -21.36 -19.65
CA VAL A 88 17.19 -20.87 -20.20
C VAL A 88 17.43 -20.39 -21.64
N GLY A 89 17.30 -21.31 -22.59
CA GLY A 89 17.42 -21.01 -24.03
C GLY A 89 18.71 -20.27 -24.37
N ASP A 90 18.56 -19.10 -25.03
CA ASP A 90 19.67 -18.27 -25.50
C ASP A 90 20.09 -17.16 -24.50
N VAL A 91 19.60 -17.18 -23.25
CA VAL A 91 19.98 -16.17 -22.25
C VAL A 91 21.43 -16.38 -21.81
N SER A 92 22.23 -15.32 -21.80
CA SER A 92 23.63 -15.42 -21.40
C SER A 92 23.77 -15.81 -19.92
N LYS A 93 24.78 -16.64 -19.63
CA LYS A 93 25.10 -17.04 -18.25
C LYS A 93 25.31 -15.83 -17.34
N ASP A 94 25.95 -14.76 -17.84
CA ASP A 94 26.22 -13.54 -17.06
C ASP A 94 24.93 -12.86 -16.56
N VAL A 95 23.87 -12.87 -17.36
CA VAL A 95 22.57 -12.31 -16.95
C VAL A 95 21.94 -13.19 -15.86
N LEU A 96 21.96 -14.51 -16.03
CA LEU A 96 21.43 -15.45 -15.03
C LEU A 96 22.18 -15.33 -13.70
N SER A 97 23.52 -15.30 -13.74
CA SER A 97 24.37 -15.05 -12.57
C SER A 97 24.01 -13.74 -11.87
N SER A 98 23.80 -12.67 -12.65
CA SER A 98 23.48 -11.34 -12.10
C SER A 98 22.14 -11.33 -11.37
N ILE A 99 21.13 -12.03 -11.90
CA ILE A 99 19.82 -12.15 -11.28
C ILE A 99 19.90 -12.95 -9.98
N GLU A 100 20.54 -14.11 -9.99
CA GLU A 100 20.69 -14.93 -8.78
C GLU A 100 21.49 -14.22 -7.69
N ASN A 101 22.63 -13.61 -8.05
CA ASN A 101 23.45 -12.87 -7.11
C ASN A 101 22.66 -11.71 -6.48
N ALA A 102 21.81 -11.03 -7.25
CA ALA A 102 20.93 -10.00 -6.71
C ALA A 102 19.88 -10.58 -5.73
N LEU A 103 19.26 -11.71 -6.07
CA LEU A 103 18.29 -12.38 -5.19
C LEU A 103 18.94 -12.86 -3.89
N VAL A 104 20.11 -13.49 -3.95
CA VAL A 104 20.89 -13.92 -2.78
C VAL A 104 21.30 -12.72 -1.93
N SER A 105 21.81 -11.64 -2.55
CA SER A 105 22.18 -10.43 -1.83
C SER A 105 20.98 -9.80 -1.11
N MET A 106 19.80 -9.77 -1.75
CA MET A 106 18.60 -9.30 -1.08
C MET A 106 18.13 -10.25 0.04
N ALA A 107 18.31 -11.57 -0.12
CA ALA A 107 17.95 -12.55 0.91
C ALA A 107 18.76 -12.39 2.21
N GLN A 108 19.95 -11.79 2.17
CA GLN A 108 20.77 -11.52 3.36
C GLN A 108 20.09 -10.59 4.39
N TYR A 109 19.07 -9.83 3.98
CA TYR A 109 18.25 -9.04 4.92
C TYR A 109 17.23 -9.87 5.70
N LEU A 110 17.09 -11.16 5.39
CA LEU A 110 16.19 -12.09 6.04
C LEU A 110 16.98 -13.12 6.85
N HIS A 111 16.50 -13.39 8.06
CA HIS A 111 17.07 -14.39 8.95
C HIS A 111 16.00 -15.40 9.33
N ARG A 112 16.43 -16.63 9.58
CA ARG A 112 15.54 -17.68 10.09
C ARG A 112 15.04 -17.31 11.48
N ALA A 113 13.72 -17.19 11.64
CA ALA A 113 13.12 -16.95 12.94
C ALA A 113 13.05 -18.23 13.76
N GLU A 114 13.28 -18.11 15.07
CA GLU A 114 13.04 -19.18 16.04
C GLU A 114 11.54 -19.47 16.13
N SER A 115 11.14 -20.62 15.59
CA SER A 115 9.78 -21.16 15.71
C SER A 115 9.87 -22.67 15.83
N GLU A 116 8.80 -23.34 16.30
CA GLU A 116 8.79 -24.81 16.51
C GLU A 116 9.27 -25.61 15.29
N ARG A 117 9.03 -25.07 14.08
CA ARG A 117 9.48 -25.65 12.80
C ARG A 117 10.66 -24.88 12.19
N GLY A 118 10.90 -23.65 12.63
CA GLY A 118 11.92 -22.74 12.08
C GLY A 118 11.73 -22.43 10.60
N GLY A 119 10.50 -22.53 10.08
CA GLY A 119 10.14 -22.29 8.67
C GLY A 119 9.93 -20.82 8.33
N THR A 120 9.91 -19.95 9.34
CA THR A 120 9.67 -18.51 9.26
C THR A 120 10.93 -17.72 9.00
N VAL A 121 10.77 -16.55 8.37
CA VAL A 121 11.82 -15.53 8.28
C VAL A 121 11.43 -14.25 9.02
N PHE A 122 12.43 -13.51 9.46
CA PHE A 122 12.30 -12.16 10.01
C PHE A 122 13.45 -11.26 9.53
N SER A 123 13.34 -9.96 9.77
CA SER A 123 14.41 -8.99 9.56
C SER A 123 14.39 -7.99 10.71
N GLU A 124 15.57 -7.60 11.19
CA GLU A 124 15.73 -6.54 12.19
C GLU A 124 15.64 -5.15 11.56
N ILE A 125 15.88 -5.05 10.25
CA ILE A 125 15.99 -3.78 9.52
C ILE A 125 14.74 -3.52 8.70
N LEU A 126 14.24 -4.54 7.99
CA LEU A 126 13.12 -4.37 7.07
C LEU A 126 11.79 -4.39 7.82
N SER A 127 10.86 -3.49 7.47
CA SER A 127 9.50 -3.57 7.97
C SER A 127 8.80 -4.87 7.55
N ARG A 128 7.80 -5.33 8.30
CA ARG A 128 7.03 -6.55 7.95
C ARG A 128 6.43 -6.50 6.55
N THR A 129 6.06 -5.30 6.06
CA THR A 129 5.53 -5.13 4.70
C THR A 129 6.62 -5.34 3.65
N MET A 130 7.82 -4.83 3.91
CA MET A 130 8.98 -5.03 3.03
C MET A 130 9.41 -6.50 3.01
N GLN A 131 9.51 -7.14 4.18
CA GLN A 131 9.82 -8.56 4.31
C GLN A 131 8.87 -9.42 3.46
N ARG A 132 7.55 -9.15 3.53
CA ARG A 132 6.53 -9.83 2.71
C ARG A 132 6.78 -9.73 1.20
N LYS A 133 7.04 -8.52 0.71
CA LYS A 133 7.31 -8.29 -0.72
C LYS A 133 8.61 -8.96 -1.16
N LEU A 134 9.65 -8.89 -0.33
CA LEU A 134 10.93 -9.52 -0.62
C LEU A 134 10.80 -11.04 -0.73
N VAL A 135 10.15 -11.70 0.22
CA VAL A 135 9.95 -13.16 0.13
C VAL A 135 9.11 -13.54 -1.10
N SER A 136 8.05 -12.78 -1.41
CA SER A 136 7.30 -13.01 -2.66
C SER A 136 8.22 -12.97 -3.88
N LEU A 137 9.12 -11.97 -3.94
CA LEU A 137 10.11 -11.86 -5.01
C LEU A 137 11.03 -13.08 -5.07
N LEU A 138 11.53 -13.56 -3.93
CA LEU A 138 12.39 -14.75 -3.84
C LEU A 138 11.67 -16.04 -4.27
N CYS A 139 10.34 -16.08 -4.19
CA CYS A 139 9.53 -17.27 -4.50
C CYS A 139 9.02 -17.31 -5.95
N PHE A 140 9.26 -16.29 -6.77
CA PHE A 140 8.86 -16.35 -8.18
C PHE A 140 9.77 -17.28 -9.00
N GLN A 141 9.15 -18.08 -9.88
CA GLN A 141 9.87 -18.95 -10.80
C GLN A 141 10.23 -18.16 -12.08
N ILE A 142 11.43 -17.60 -12.15
CA ILE A 142 11.84 -16.68 -13.23
C ILE A 142 12.19 -17.36 -14.57
N VAL A 143 12.26 -18.71 -14.62
CA VAL A 143 12.19 -19.45 -15.91
C VAL A 143 10.87 -19.19 -16.62
N GLU A 144 9.79 -19.05 -15.85
CA GLU A 144 8.46 -18.81 -16.37
C GLU A 144 8.24 -17.33 -16.69
N GLU A 145 7.57 -17.04 -17.79
CA GLU A 145 7.21 -15.67 -18.18
C GLU A 145 6.36 -14.98 -17.11
N GLU A 146 5.39 -15.70 -16.56
CA GLU A 146 4.53 -15.20 -15.49
C GLU A 146 5.31 -14.94 -14.20
N GLY A 147 6.36 -15.72 -13.92
CA GLY A 147 7.27 -15.45 -12.81
C GLY A 147 8.07 -14.16 -13.01
N ARG A 148 8.61 -13.93 -14.21
CA ARG A 148 9.31 -12.66 -14.55
C ARG A 148 8.39 -11.46 -14.46
N SER A 149 7.18 -11.56 -15.00
CA SER A 149 6.16 -10.50 -14.93
C SER A 149 5.85 -10.10 -13.48
N ARG A 150 5.60 -11.08 -12.60
CA ARG A 150 5.34 -10.84 -11.17
C ARG A 150 6.57 -10.33 -10.43
N ALA A 151 7.77 -10.78 -10.80
CA ALA A 151 9.01 -10.26 -10.24
C ALA A 151 9.17 -8.76 -10.54
N LEU A 152 9.00 -8.33 -11.80
CA LEU A 152 9.08 -6.91 -12.17
C LEU A 152 8.04 -6.05 -11.44
N LYS A 153 6.78 -6.52 -11.36
CA LYS A 153 5.72 -5.84 -10.59
C LYS A 153 6.10 -5.71 -9.11
N THR A 154 6.63 -6.78 -8.52
CA THR A 154 7.01 -6.79 -7.10
C THR A 154 8.23 -5.93 -6.84
N SER A 155 9.19 -5.87 -7.75
CA SER A 155 10.34 -4.94 -7.68
C SER A 155 9.88 -3.48 -7.67
N ARG A 156 8.92 -3.10 -8.52
CA ARG A 156 8.29 -1.77 -8.46
C ARG A 156 7.62 -1.53 -7.11
N ALA A 157 6.87 -2.52 -6.60
CA ALA A 157 6.17 -2.40 -5.33
C ALA A 157 7.12 -2.34 -4.11
N ILE A 158 8.31 -2.93 -4.20
CA ILE A 158 9.41 -2.78 -3.24
C ILE A 158 9.95 -1.35 -3.30
N ALA A 159 10.23 -0.83 -4.50
CA ALA A 159 10.72 0.54 -4.67
C ALA A 159 9.72 1.59 -4.16
N GLU A 160 8.43 1.43 -4.45
CA GLU A 160 7.33 2.24 -3.89
C GLU A 160 7.33 2.22 -2.35
N ARG A 161 7.58 1.04 -1.77
CA ARG A 161 7.62 0.88 -0.32
C ARG A 161 8.85 1.54 0.30
N ILE A 162 10.04 1.40 -0.32
CA ILE A 162 11.27 2.09 0.09
C ILE A 162 11.02 3.60 0.10
N MET A 163 10.50 4.15 -1.00
CA MET A 163 10.19 5.58 -1.12
C MET A 163 9.25 6.06 -0.01
N THR A 164 8.19 5.29 0.27
CA THR A 164 7.24 5.61 1.34
C THR A 164 7.91 5.61 2.72
N GLU A 165 8.77 4.64 3.02
CA GLU A 165 9.48 4.57 4.30
C GLU A 165 10.51 5.70 4.46
N LEU A 166 11.21 6.06 3.38
CA LEU A 166 12.10 7.23 3.36
C LEU A 166 11.32 8.52 3.64
N LEU A 167 10.21 8.78 2.95
CA LEU A 167 9.37 9.95 3.23
C LEU A 167 8.87 9.99 4.68
N LEU A 168 8.42 8.84 5.20
CA LEU A 168 7.96 8.74 6.59
C LEU A 168 9.07 9.04 7.60
N SER A 169 10.31 8.61 7.33
CA SER A 169 11.46 8.92 8.20
C SER A 169 11.77 10.41 8.30
N GLN A 170 11.35 11.20 7.29
CA GLN A 170 11.52 12.65 7.27
C GLN A 170 10.38 13.40 7.98
N GLN A 171 9.27 12.71 8.27
CA GLN A 171 8.08 13.35 8.77
C GLN A 171 8.09 13.45 10.30
N ASN A 172 8.03 14.68 10.83
CA ASN A 172 7.95 14.89 12.27
C ASN A 172 6.54 14.50 12.80
N SER A 173 6.48 13.38 13.52
CA SER A 173 5.23 12.85 14.07
C SER A 173 4.58 13.77 15.11
N GLY A 174 5.36 14.60 15.81
CA GLY A 174 4.86 15.48 16.88
C GLY A 174 4.00 16.65 16.38
N SER A 175 4.19 17.11 15.14
CA SER A 175 3.42 18.22 14.55
C SER A 175 2.44 17.80 13.44
N LEU A 176 2.32 16.50 13.18
CA LEU A 176 1.55 15.95 12.06
C LEU A 176 0.09 16.40 12.05
N SER A 177 -0.62 16.25 13.17
CA SER A 177 -2.02 16.68 13.31
C SER A 177 -2.17 18.19 13.07
N THR A 178 -1.26 18.99 13.62
CA THR A 178 -1.25 20.45 13.45
C THR A 178 -1.06 20.85 11.98
N HIS A 179 -0.13 20.18 11.28
CA HIS A 179 0.10 20.42 9.85
C HIS A 179 -1.12 20.04 9.01
N LEU A 180 -1.73 18.88 9.27
CA LEU A 180 -2.95 18.44 8.60
C LEU A 180 -4.06 19.47 8.73
N TRP A 181 -4.39 19.87 9.96
CA TRP A 181 -5.50 20.79 10.17
C TRP A 181 -5.21 22.20 9.66
N THR A 182 -3.94 22.60 9.60
CA THR A 182 -3.52 23.84 8.94
C THR A 182 -3.73 23.76 7.43
N ALA A 183 -3.36 22.65 6.79
CA ALA A 183 -3.58 22.42 5.37
C ALA A 183 -5.08 22.40 4.99
N VAL A 184 -5.92 21.80 5.85
CA VAL A 184 -7.39 21.78 5.67
C VAL A 184 -7.96 23.20 5.79
N ARG A 185 -7.55 23.95 6.82
CA ARG A 185 -7.99 25.35 7.02
C ARG A 185 -7.54 26.29 5.91
N ALA A 186 -6.33 26.11 5.38
CA ALA A 186 -5.81 26.90 4.25
C ALA A 186 -6.68 26.79 2.99
N ARG A 187 -7.47 25.71 2.85
CA ARG A 187 -8.42 25.48 1.76
C ARG A 187 -9.85 25.95 2.09
N GLY A 188 -10.02 26.72 3.16
CA GLY A 188 -11.34 27.19 3.64
C GLY A 188 -12.24 26.06 4.14
N CYS A 189 -11.65 24.95 4.54
CA CYS A 189 -12.34 23.76 5.04
C CYS A 189 -12.07 23.58 6.54
N GLN A 190 -12.89 22.77 7.20
CA GLN A 190 -12.72 22.49 8.63
C GLN A 190 -13.23 21.10 8.96
N PHE A 191 -12.53 20.44 9.89
CA PHE A 191 -13.00 19.25 10.59
C PHE A 191 -13.25 19.64 12.05
N LEU A 192 -14.42 19.32 12.58
CA LEU A 192 -14.90 19.81 13.88
C LEU A 192 -14.66 18.83 15.03
N GLY A 193 -13.95 17.73 14.77
CA GLY A 193 -13.80 16.60 15.69
C GLY A 193 -14.83 15.50 15.40
N PRO A 194 -14.59 14.25 15.83
CA PRO A 194 -15.38 13.08 15.39
C PRO A 194 -16.90 13.23 15.58
N ALA A 195 -17.35 13.53 16.80
CA ALA A 195 -18.78 13.60 17.13
C ALA A 195 -19.50 14.77 16.41
N MET A 196 -18.99 16.00 16.56
CA MET A 196 -19.62 17.16 15.92
C MET A 196 -19.62 17.05 14.40
N GLN A 197 -18.55 16.50 13.80
CA GLN A 197 -18.50 16.32 12.35
C GLN A 197 -19.57 15.34 11.87
N GLU A 198 -19.75 14.23 12.59
CA GLU A 198 -20.79 13.26 12.29
C GLU A 198 -22.19 13.88 12.32
N ASP A 199 -22.50 14.66 13.36
CA ASP A 199 -23.82 15.29 13.49
C ASP A 199 -24.07 16.37 12.42
N VAL A 200 -23.04 17.16 12.07
CA VAL A 200 -23.12 18.12 10.96
C VAL A 200 -23.42 17.40 9.64
N LEU A 201 -22.73 16.29 9.34
CA LEU A 201 -22.96 15.52 8.12
C LEU A 201 -24.36 14.89 8.10
N LYS A 202 -24.86 14.36 9.22
CA LYS A 202 -26.22 13.82 9.34
C LYS A 202 -27.29 14.88 9.10
N LEU A 203 -27.10 16.09 9.63
CA LEU A 203 -28.04 17.21 9.40
C LEU A 203 -28.01 17.72 7.96
N ILE A 204 -26.83 17.79 7.33
CA ILE A 204 -26.72 18.13 5.90
C ILE A 204 -27.46 17.08 5.06
N LEU A 205 -27.29 15.80 5.40
CA LEU A 205 -27.99 14.71 4.72
C LEU A 205 -29.50 14.81 4.92
N LEU A 206 -29.97 15.01 6.15
CA LEU A 206 -31.40 15.19 6.47
C LEU A 206 -32.05 16.32 5.67
N ALA A 207 -31.29 17.39 5.39
CA ALA A 207 -31.78 18.51 4.60
C ALA A 207 -31.82 18.25 3.09
N LEU A 208 -30.98 17.34 2.57
CA LEU A 208 -30.69 17.22 1.13
C LEU A 208 -30.93 15.82 0.53
N ASP A 209 -31.16 14.78 1.35
CA ASP A 209 -31.31 13.38 0.94
C ASP A 209 -32.46 13.15 -0.05
N LYS A 210 -33.52 13.96 0.02
CA LYS A 210 -34.65 13.92 -0.92
C LYS A 210 -34.44 14.79 -2.17
N GLY A 211 -33.20 15.19 -2.44
CA GLY A 211 -32.84 15.99 -3.62
C GLY A 211 -33.26 17.45 -3.51
N ALA A 212 -33.38 18.00 -2.30
CA ALA A 212 -33.70 19.41 -2.10
C ALA A 212 -32.62 20.33 -2.70
N LEU A 213 -33.05 21.48 -3.21
CA LEU A 213 -32.18 22.54 -3.73
C LEU A 213 -32.11 23.66 -2.69
N ILE A 214 -31.00 23.73 -1.94
CA ILE A 214 -30.85 24.67 -0.82
C ILE A 214 -29.64 25.58 -1.06
N ALA A 215 -29.82 26.89 -0.84
CA ALA A 215 -28.72 27.85 -0.86
C ALA A 215 -27.78 27.63 0.32
N ARG A 216 -26.46 27.82 0.13
CA ARG A 216 -25.44 27.63 1.18
C ARG A 216 -25.80 28.32 2.51
N LYS A 217 -26.23 29.58 2.46
CA LYS A 217 -26.61 30.36 3.66
C LYS A 217 -27.74 29.68 4.45
N THR A 218 -28.77 29.20 3.75
CA THR A 218 -29.93 28.54 4.37
C THR A 218 -29.54 27.21 5.01
N LEU A 219 -28.75 26.39 4.31
CA LEU A 219 -28.25 25.12 4.84
C LEU A 219 -27.39 25.32 6.09
N VAL A 220 -26.45 26.28 6.05
CA VAL A 220 -25.59 26.60 7.20
C VAL A 220 -26.40 27.08 8.40
N MET A 221 -27.40 27.95 8.19
CA MET A 221 -28.27 28.44 9.26
C MET A 221 -29.07 27.29 9.90
N TYR A 222 -29.62 26.39 9.09
CA TYR A 222 -30.35 25.22 9.57
C TYR A 222 -29.48 24.35 10.49
N VAL A 223 -28.28 23.97 10.03
CA VAL A 223 -27.37 23.12 10.82
C VAL A 223 -26.94 23.80 12.13
N VAL A 224 -26.59 25.09 12.10
CA VAL A 224 -26.20 25.83 13.31
C VAL A 224 -27.34 25.87 14.32
N GLN A 225 -28.57 26.13 13.86
CA GLN A 225 -29.74 26.18 14.74
C GLN A 225 -30.04 24.83 15.39
N MET A 226 -29.84 23.73 14.66
CA MET A 226 -30.06 22.38 15.18
C MET A 226 -28.99 21.91 16.16
N LEU A 227 -27.77 22.47 16.12
CA LEU A 227 -26.64 22.02 16.94
C LEU A 227 -26.26 22.96 18.08
N SER A 228 -26.82 24.17 18.14
CA SER A 228 -26.34 25.20 19.08
C SER A 228 -26.55 24.86 20.56
N GLU A 229 -27.52 23.99 20.88
CA GLU A 229 -27.75 23.56 22.26
C GLU A 229 -26.68 22.55 22.72
N ASP A 230 -26.41 21.52 21.91
CA ASP A 230 -25.43 20.47 22.23
C ASP A 230 -23.98 20.94 22.05
N TYR A 231 -23.76 21.89 21.13
CA TYR A 231 -22.44 22.40 20.76
C TYR A 231 -22.40 23.93 20.76
N PRO A 232 -22.23 24.59 21.92
CA PRO A 232 -22.24 26.06 22.03
C PRO A 232 -21.18 26.77 21.18
N GLN A 233 -20.10 26.08 20.83
CA GLN A 233 -19.02 26.56 19.97
C GLN A 233 -19.35 26.49 18.46
N VAL A 234 -20.47 25.91 18.05
CA VAL A 234 -20.87 25.83 16.65
C VAL A 234 -21.20 27.23 16.12
N SER A 235 -20.78 27.52 14.90
CA SER A 235 -20.95 28.83 14.27
C SER A 235 -21.19 28.69 12.78
N LYS A 236 -21.76 29.75 12.18
CA LYS A 236 -22.00 29.82 10.73
C LYS A 236 -20.71 29.63 9.94
N THR A 237 -19.59 30.14 10.46
CA THR A 237 -18.27 30.04 9.83
C THR A 237 -17.77 28.60 9.82
N CYS A 238 -17.77 27.91 10.96
CA CYS A 238 -17.23 26.55 11.02
C CYS A 238 -18.09 25.54 10.25
N VAL A 239 -19.42 25.63 10.34
CA VAL A 239 -20.34 24.83 9.51
C VAL A 239 -20.19 25.19 8.03
N GLY A 240 -20.03 26.48 7.72
CA GLY A 240 -19.76 26.94 6.37
C GLY A 240 -18.50 26.31 5.76
N HIS A 241 -17.45 26.10 6.56
CA HIS A 241 -16.23 25.40 6.15
C HIS A 241 -16.41 23.89 6.00
N VAL A 242 -17.30 23.25 6.76
CA VAL A 242 -17.67 21.83 6.52
C VAL A 242 -18.41 21.70 5.20
N VAL A 243 -19.36 22.59 4.91
CA VAL A 243 -20.04 22.62 3.60
C VAL A 243 -19.04 22.89 2.46
N GLN A 244 -18.01 23.71 2.70
CA GLN A 244 -16.94 23.94 1.73
C GLN A 244 -16.14 22.67 1.43
N LEU A 245 -15.91 21.83 2.45
CA LEU A 245 -15.21 20.55 2.29
C LEU A 245 -16.00 19.61 1.37
N LEU A 246 -17.30 19.46 1.61
CA LEU A 246 -18.19 18.66 0.73
C LEU A 246 -18.29 19.23 -0.68
N TYR A 247 -18.25 20.56 -0.83
CA TYR A 247 -18.20 21.21 -2.13
C TYR A 247 -16.92 20.84 -2.89
N ARG A 248 -15.75 20.86 -2.21
CA ARG A 248 -14.47 20.45 -2.82
C ARG A 248 -14.45 18.97 -3.17
N ALA A 249 -15.05 18.14 -2.32
CA ALA A 249 -15.28 16.72 -2.57
C ALA A 249 -16.27 16.45 -3.72
N SER A 250 -16.77 17.50 -4.38
CA SER A 250 -17.69 17.40 -5.52
C SER A 250 -19.00 16.67 -5.18
N CYS A 251 -19.46 16.80 -3.93
CA CYS A 251 -20.70 16.16 -3.45
C CYS A 251 -21.99 16.82 -3.95
N PHE A 252 -21.90 18.04 -4.49
CA PHE A 252 -23.06 18.85 -4.89
C PHE A 252 -23.19 19.03 -6.40
N ASN A 253 -24.42 18.95 -6.89
CA ASN A 253 -24.85 19.62 -8.12
C ASN A 253 -25.15 21.09 -7.80
N VAL A 254 -24.54 22.02 -8.54
CA VAL A 254 -24.64 23.45 -8.27
C VAL A 254 -25.46 24.13 -9.36
N LEU A 255 -26.64 24.64 -9.00
CA LEU A 255 -27.52 25.37 -9.89
C LEU A 255 -27.30 26.88 -9.71
N LYS A 256 -26.72 27.51 -10.73
CA LYS A 256 -26.57 28.97 -10.79
C LYS A 256 -27.92 29.62 -11.11
N ARG A 257 -28.18 30.78 -10.51
CA ARG A 257 -29.39 31.59 -10.72
C ARG A 257 -28.98 33.04 -10.91
N ASP A 258 -29.57 33.72 -11.90
CA ASP A 258 -29.21 35.08 -12.22
C ASP A 258 -29.64 36.04 -11.11
N GLY A 259 -28.70 36.84 -10.59
CA GLY A 259 -28.94 37.81 -9.52
C GLY A 259 -29.23 37.20 -8.14
N GLU A 260 -29.22 35.87 -7.99
CA GLU A 260 -29.53 35.19 -6.74
C GLU A 260 -28.42 34.23 -6.28
N SER A 261 -28.46 33.80 -5.01
CA SER A 261 -27.54 32.77 -4.51
C SER A 261 -27.74 31.45 -5.24
N SER A 262 -26.64 30.78 -5.61
CA SER A 262 -26.68 29.43 -6.18
C SER A 262 -27.30 28.43 -5.22
N LEU A 263 -28.02 27.46 -5.77
CA LEU A 263 -28.59 26.35 -5.03
C LEU A 263 -27.67 25.14 -5.13
N MET A 264 -27.60 24.37 -4.06
CA MET A 264 -26.84 23.12 -4.00
C MET A 264 -27.81 21.98 -3.76
N GLN A 265 -27.62 20.90 -4.49
CA GLN A 265 -28.32 19.64 -4.32
C GLN A 265 -27.29 18.54 -4.14
N LEU A 266 -27.51 17.64 -3.18
CA LEU A 266 -26.63 16.49 -3.01
C LEU A 266 -26.81 15.52 -4.18
N LYS A 267 -25.71 15.11 -4.82
CA LYS A 267 -25.74 14.11 -5.89
C LYS A 267 -26.31 12.80 -5.38
N ASP A 268 -26.94 12.03 -6.27
CA ASP A 268 -27.72 10.85 -5.90
C ASP A 268 -26.87 9.81 -5.17
N GLU A 269 -25.62 9.61 -5.63
CA GLU A 269 -24.66 8.68 -5.05
C GLU A 269 -24.19 9.03 -3.63
N PHE A 270 -24.43 10.26 -3.16
CA PHE A 270 -24.02 10.72 -1.83
C PHE A 270 -25.20 10.87 -0.84
N ARG A 271 -26.39 10.38 -1.19
CA ARG A 271 -27.60 10.47 -0.34
C ARG A 271 -27.71 9.38 0.73
N SER A 272 -26.58 8.80 1.13
CA SER A 272 -26.48 7.98 2.33
C SER A 272 -25.35 8.50 3.22
N TYR A 273 -25.46 8.29 4.54
CA TYR A 273 -24.41 8.74 5.46
C TYR A 273 -23.06 8.10 5.11
N GLU A 274 -23.06 6.80 4.81
CA GLU A 274 -21.85 6.04 4.48
C GLU A 274 -21.13 6.59 3.24
N SER A 275 -21.88 6.87 2.15
CA SER A 275 -21.31 7.38 0.91
C SER A 275 -20.80 8.82 1.06
N LEU A 276 -21.57 9.69 1.69
CA LEU A 276 -21.18 11.07 1.95
C LEU A 276 -19.97 11.14 2.88
N ARG A 277 -19.95 10.33 3.96
CA ARG A 277 -18.85 10.26 4.92
C ARG A 277 -17.58 9.75 4.27
N ARG A 278 -17.68 8.71 3.42
CA ARG A 278 -16.53 8.19 2.68
C ARG A 278 -15.91 9.24 1.77
N GLU A 279 -16.73 10.03 1.06
CA GLU A 279 -16.23 11.07 0.16
C GLU A 279 -15.67 12.28 0.93
N HIS A 280 -16.30 12.65 2.05
CA HIS A 280 -15.75 13.60 3.00
C HIS A 280 -14.36 13.21 3.49
N ASP A 281 -14.20 11.97 3.96
CA ASP A 281 -12.92 11.48 4.48
C ASP A 281 -11.86 11.42 3.38
N ALA A 282 -12.23 10.92 2.19
CA ALA A 282 -11.35 10.88 1.03
C ALA A 282 -10.82 12.26 0.65
N GLN A 283 -11.66 13.30 0.73
CA GLN A 283 -11.24 14.66 0.46
C GLN A 283 -10.23 15.17 1.49
N ILE A 284 -10.35 14.81 2.77
CA ILE A 284 -9.34 15.16 3.81
C ILE A 284 -8.04 14.40 3.55
N VAL A 285 -8.11 13.10 3.21
CA VAL A 285 -6.93 12.30 2.86
C VAL A 285 -6.21 12.90 1.66
N GLN A 286 -6.93 13.31 0.62
CA GLN A 286 -6.37 13.96 -0.56
C GLN A 286 -5.65 15.26 -0.20
N MET A 287 -6.22 16.10 0.67
CA MET A 287 -5.56 17.32 1.14
C MET A 287 -4.26 17.04 1.91
N ALA A 288 -4.21 15.94 2.67
CA ALA A 288 -2.99 15.51 3.35
C ALA A 288 -1.91 15.11 2.34
N VAL A 289 -2.28 14.29 1.34
CA VAL A 289 -1.37 13.86 0.27
C VAL A 289 -0.84 15.05 -0.53
N GLU A 290 -1.70 15.99 -0.93
CA GLU A 290 -1.30 17.23 -1.63
C GLU A 290 -0.30 18.09 -0.84
N CYS A 291 -0.28 17.97 0.49
CA CYS A 291 0.66 18.67 1.36
C CYS A 291 1.84 17.79 1.79
N GLY A 292 2.06 16.65 1.14
CA GLY A 292 3.16 15.73 1.41
C GLY A 292 3.02 14.97 2.73
N LEU A 293 1.85 14.98 3.38
CA LEU A 293 1.63 14.26 4.64
C LEU A 293 1.28 12.81 4.36
N ARG A 294 2.02 11.89 4.97
CA ARG A 294 1.74 10.46 4.99
C ARG A 294 1.22 10.07 6.37
N ILE A 295 -0.02 9.60 6.42
CA ILE A 295 -0.74 9.27 7.65
C ILE A 295 -1.24 7.83 7.52
N SER A 296 -0.95 7.00 8.52
CA SER A 296 -1.36 5.59 8.48
C SER A 296 -2.87 5.42 8.66
N PRO A 297 -3.46 4.29 8.24
CA PRO A 297 -4.88 4.02 8.46
C PRO A 297 -5.30 4.09 9.94
N ASP A 298 -4.42 3.64 10.85
CA ASP A 298 -4.64 3.70 12.31
C ASP A 298 -4.70 5.14 12.82
N GLN A 299 -3.77 5.98 12.33
CA GLN A 299 -3.74 7.40 12.66
C GLN A 299 -4.96 8.13 12.09
N TRP A 300 -5.38 7.79 10.86
CA TRP A 300 -6.60 8.35 10.28
C TRP A 300 -7.86 7.97 11.06
N SER A 301 -7.98 6.71 11.48
CA SER A 301 -9.06 6.24 12.34
C SER A 301 -9.10 7.07 13.62
N ALA A 302 -7.95 7.27 14.27
CA ALA A 302 -7.87 8.11 15.47
C ALA A 302 -8.24 9.57 15.20
N LEU A 303 -7.76 10.16 14.11
CA LEU A 303 -7.98 11.58 13.78
C LEU A 303 -9.44 11.89 13.40
N LEU A 304 -10.08 11.02 12.61
CA LEU A 304 -11.41 11.29 12.04
C LEU A 304 -12.55 10.66 12.85
N TYR A 305 -12.26 9.60 13.61
CA TYR A 305 -13.27 8.83 14.34
C TYR A 305 -13.00 8.75 15.84
N GLY A 306 -11.78 9.03 16.29
CA GLY A 306 -11.41 8.90 17.71
C GLY A 306 -11.28 7.44 18.16
N ASP A 307 -11.14 6.50 17.23
CA ASP A 307 -11.08 5.06 17.49
C ASP A 307 -10.07 4.35 16.57
N GLN A 308 -10.00 3.02 16.67
CA GLN A 308 -9.23 2.15 15.77
C GLN A 308 -10.12 1.23 14.92
N ALA A 309 -11.45 1.36 15.03
CA ALA A 309 -12.41 0.49 14.36
C ALA A 309 -12.50 0.80 12.86
N HIS A 310 -12.24 2.05 12.47
CA HIS A 310 -12.33 2.52 11.08
C HIS A 310 -11.04 2.32 10.27
N ARG A 311 -10.03 1.63 10.83
CA ARG A 311 -8.78 1.30 10.13
C ARG A 311 -8.99 0.67 8.74
N PRO A 312 -9.85 -0.36 8.55
CA PRO A 312 -10.05 -0.96 7.22
C PRO A 312 -10.72 0.00 6.23
N HIS A 313 -11.65 0.85 6.70
CA HIS A 313 -12.30 1.88 5.90
C HIS A 313 -11.29 2.90 5.39
N MET A 314 -10.42 3.41 6.27
CA MET A 314 -9.37 4.35 5.90
C MET A 314 -8.34 3.73 4.95
N GLN A 315 -7.97 2.46 5.15
CA GLN A 315 -7.13 1.73 4.21
C GLN A 315 -7.77 1.69 2.82
N SER A 316 -9.06 1.35 2.73
CA SER A 316 -9.78 1.31 1.44
C SER A 316 -9.83 2.68 0.74
N ILE A 317 -9.94 3.78 1.49
CA ILE A 317 -9.87 5.13 0.92
C ILE A 317 -8.47 5.42 0.37
N ILE A 318 -7.43 5.10 1.13
CA ILE A 318 -6.03 5.32 0.71
C ILE A 318 -5.74 4.54 -0.57
N ASP A 319 -6.12 3.25 -0.60
CA ASP A 319 -5.92 2.38 -1.77
C ASP A 319 -6.67 2.92 -2.99
N ARG A 320 -7.90 3.42 -2.81
CA ARG A 320 -8.69 4.06 -3.90
C ARG A 320 -8.02 5.31 -4.45
N LEU A 321 -7.32 6.08 -3.61
CA LEU A 321 -6.66 7.33 -4.00
C LEU A 321 -5.26 7.11 -4.60
N GLN A 322 -4.70 5.91 -4.48
CA GLN A 322 -3.46 5.58 -5.16
C GLN A 322 -3.67 5.53 -6.67
N THR A 323 -2.80 6.20 -7.40
CA THR A 323 -2.76 6.20 -8.86
C THR A 323 -1.39 5.75 -9.34
N PRO A 324 -1.23 5.30 -10.59
CA PRO A 324 0.10 5.00 -11.14
C PRO A 324 1.08 6.19 -11.03
N HIS A 325 0.57 7.43 -11.08
CA HIS A 325 1.36 8.65 -10.91
C HIS A 325 1.78 8.92 -9.46
N SER A 326 1.15 8.29 -8.47
CA SER A 326 1.51 8.46 -7.05
C SER A 326 2.95 8.04 -6.77
N TYR A 327 3.49 7.10 -7.55
CA TYR A 327 4.89 6.71 -7.44
C TYR A 327 5.84 7.85 -7.83
N VAL A 328 5.65 8.41 -9.03
CA VAL A 328 6.47 9.50 -9.55
C VAL A 328 6.36 10.73 -8.67
N GLN A 329 5.14 11.09 -8.25
CA GLN A 329 4.92 12.19 -7.33
C GLN A 329 5.68 12.00 -6.01
N GLY A 330 5.66 10.79 -5.44
CA GLY A 330 6.40 10.50 -4.22
C GLY A 330 7.93 10.59 -4.39
N ILE A 331 8.46 10.24 -5.56
CA ILE A 331 9.88 10.44 -5.86
C ILE A 331 10.22 11.93 -5.96
N ASP A 332 9.37 12.73 -6.61
CA ASP A 332 9.56 14.17 -6.72
C ASP A 332 9.49 14.86 -5.35
N GLU A 333 8.57 14.42 -4.49
CA GLU A 333 8.50 14.84 -3.09
C GLU A 333 9.80 14.52 -2.34
N LEU A 334 10.35 13.30 -2.51
CA LEU A 334 11.60 12.89 -1.88
C LEU A 334 12.79 13.77 -2.34
N ALA A 335 12.87 14.07 -3.63
CA ALA A 335 13.90 14.95 -4.19
C ALA A 335 13.77 16.40 -3.69
N ALA A 336 12.54 16.90 -3.53
CA ALA A 336 12.28 18.21 -2.96
C ALA A 336 12.73 18.29 -1.49
N VAL A 337 12.46 17.25 -0.69
CA VAL A 337 12.95 17.16 0.69
C VAL A 337 14.48 17.15 0.72
N ALA A 338 15.14 16.39 -0.16
CA ALA A 338 16.59 16.36 -0.24
C ALA A 338 17.22 17.75 -0.51
N SER A 339 16.56 18.56 -1.34
CA SER A 339 17.04 19.90 -1.72
C SER A 339 16.88 20.97 -0.63
N GLY A 340 15.92 20.77 0.28
CA GLY A 340 15.62 21.69 1.38
C GLY A 340 16.38 21.43 2.67
N SER A 341 17.26 20.42 2.69
CA SER A 341 17.89 19.88 3.89
C SER A 341 19.40 20.05 3.86
N ASP A 342 20.04 20.17 5.03
CA ASP A 342 21.51 20.22 5.10
C ASP A 342 22.10 18.87 4.61
N PRO A 343 23.10 18.88 3.70
CA PRO A 343 23.71 17.66 3.15
C PRO A 343 24.31 16.71 4.21
N ASN A 344 24.61 17.23 5.40
CA ASN A 344 25.16 16.49 6.53
C ASN A 344 24.11 15.99 7.54
N SER A 345 22.81 16.25 7.30
CA SER A 345 21.73 15.95 8.26
C SER A 345 21.23 14.51 8.20
N TYR A 346 21.57 13.74 7.16
CA TYR A 346 21.02 12.40 6.94
C TYR A 346 22.09 11.33 6.80
N ALA A 347 21.80 10.15 7.35
CA ALA A 347 22.62 8.96 7.17
C ALA A 347 22.57 8.40 5.72
N CYS A 348 21.67 8.93 4.87
CA CYS A 348 21.42 8.46 3.51
C CYS A 348 21.28 9.66 2.56
N ASP A 349 21.93 9.60 1.40
CA ASP A 349 21.79 10.60 0.33
C ASP A 349 20.42 10.43 -0.36
N LEU A 350 19.43 11.20 0.12
CA LEU A 350 18.06 11.17 -0.39
C LEU A 350 17.97 11.55 -1.88
N ALA A 351 18.88 12.40 -2.38
CA ALA A 351 18.89 12.79 -3.79
C ALA A 351 19.34 11.61 -4.68
N GLN A 352 20.39 10.90 -4.25
CA GLN A 352 20.83 9.69 -4.92
C GLN A 352 19.74 8.61 -4.88
N MET A 353 19.08 8.42 -3.73
CA MET A 353 17.98 7.46 -3.61
C MET A 353 16.81 7.80 -4.54
N ALA A 354 16.41 9.08 -4.63
CA ALA A 354 15.38 9.50 -5.56
C ALA A 354 15.76 9.16 -7.01
N GLN A 355 17.01 9.38 -7.42
CA GLN A 355 17.49 9.02 -8.76
C GLN A 355 17.43 7.52 -9.02
N LEU A 356 17.85 6.68 -8.05
CA LEU A 356 17.77 5.22 -8.18
C LEU A 356 16.33 4.72 -8.28
N LEU A 357 15.42 5.29 -7.50
CA LEU A 357 14.01 4.93 -7.51
C LEU A 357 13.36 5.25 -8.86
N ARG A 358 13.74 6.35 -9.54
CA ARG A 358 13.20 6.67 -10.87
C ARG A 358 13.40 5.57 -11.91
N VAL A 359 14.42 4.72 -11.77
CA VAL A 359 14.65 3.60 -12.71
C VAL A 359 13.45 2.63 -12.76
N PHE A 360 12.75 2.47 -11.63
CA PHE A 360 11.61 1.55 -11.51
C PHE A 360 10.29 2.10 -12.06
N ASP A 361 10.23 3.37 -12.46
CA ASP A 361 9.00 3.97 -13.01
C ASP A 361 8.58 3.32 -14.34
N THR A 362 9.56 2.81 -15.08
CA THR A 362 9.34 2.10 -16.36
C THR A 362 8.69 0.72 -16.21
N LEU A 363 8.68 0.16 -14.99
CA LEU A 363 8.11 -1.16 -14.72
C LEU A 363 6.57 -1.11 -14.65
N PRO A 364 5.85 -2.20 -14.92
CA PRO A 364 4.40 -2.20 -14.80
C PRO A 364 3.95 -1.87 -13.36
N ALA A 365 3.04 -0.90 -13.23
CA ALA A 365 2.31 -0.64 -11.99
C ALA A 365 1.34 -1.79 -11.68
N HIS A 366 0.88 -1.87 -10.43
CA HIS A 366 -0.16 -2.82 -10.01
C HIS A 366 -1.34 -2.86 -11.01
N HIS A 367 -1.69 -4.08 -11.47
CA HIS A 367 -2.96 -4.40 -12.14
C HIS A 367 -3.61 -5.54 -11.38
#